data_AF-A0A371CIR5-F1
#
_entry.id   AF-A0A371CIR5-F1
#
_cell.length_a   1.000
_cell.length_b   1.000
_cell.length_c   1.000
_cell.angle_alpha   90.00
_cell.angle_beta   90.00
_cell.angle_gamma   90.00
#
_symmetry.space_group_name_H-M   'P 1'
#
loop_
_entity.id
_entity.type
_entity.pdbx_description
1 polymer ?
#
loop_
_entity_poly.entity_id
_entity_poly.type
_entity_poly.pdbx_seq_one_letter_code
_entity_poly.pdbx_strand_id
1 'polypeptide(L)'
;KYKPVARKVKPVSTSMPDLSAQAFRPLEIPIPPPLPKNPPPFQSLHFDDRITPERLNVILATIPDDFLSKEEVDLIAFVILERRLAVAITDHERGTFSRLWFPDYKIPVIEHTPWQQAPIPIPFASRSRVTDILTNAFTSGKYEPACSSYRSRVFPVAKKNPGDLRL
;
A
#
# COMPACT_ATOMS: atom_id res chain seq x y z
N LYS A 1 5.48 -14.32 -32.92
CA LYS A 1 6.76 -15.04 -32.70
C LYS A 1 7.43 -14.52 -31.43
N TYR A 2 7.69 -15.39 -30.45
CA TYR A 2 8.38 -15.02 -29.22
C TYR A 2 9.88 -14.79 -29.49
N LYS A 3 10.50 -13.84 -28.79
CA LYS A 3 11.95 -13.59 -28.92
C LYS A 3 12.71 -14.79 -28.31
N PRO A 4 13.53 -15.53 -29.08
CA PRO A 4 14.32 -16.64 -28.55
C PRO A 4 15.14 -16.20 -27.35
N VAL A 5 15.35 -17.09 -26.37
CA VAL A 5 16.08 -16.78 -25.13
C VAL A 5 17.43 -16.12 -25.42
N ALA A 6 18.16 -16.62 -26.41
CA ALA A 6 19.46 -16.08 -26.84
C ALA A 6 19.40 -14.62 -27.34
N ARG A 7 18.23 -14.13 -27.78
CA ARG A 7 18.05 -12.76 -28.26
C ARG A 7 17.45 -11.84 -27.19
N LYS A 8 17.05 -12.36 -26.03
CA LYS A 8 16.55 -11.51 -24.94
C LYS A 8 17.70 -10.70 -24.35
N VAL A 9 17.47 -9.40 -24.18
CA VAL A 9 18.41 -8.54 -23.43
C VAL A 9 18.30 -8.96 -21.98
N LYS A 10 19.41 -9.43 -21.40
CA LYS A 10 19.48 -9.71 -19.97
C LYS A 10 19.92 -8.43 -19.26
N PRO A 11 19.32 -8.09 -18.12
CA PRO A 11 19.83 -7.00 -17.30
C PRO A 11 21.28 -7.32 -16.91
N VAL A 12 22.16 -6.34 -17.03
CA VAL A 12 23.53 -6.45 -16.55
C VAL A 12 23.47 -6.22 -15.04
N SER A 13 23.99 -7.18 -14.26
CA SER A 13 24.14 -6.98 -12.83
C SER A 13 25.30 -6.00 -12.61
N THR A 14 24.99 -4.80 -12.12
CA THR A 14 25.97 -3.75 -11.81
C THR A 14 25.81 -3.31 -10.36
N SER A 15 26.83 -2.66 -9.80
CA SER A 15 26.73 -2.00 -8.49
C SER A 15 25.91 -0.71 -8.59
N MET A 16 25.30 -0.29 -7.49
CA MET A 16 24.70 1.05 -7.35
C MET A 16 25.82 2.10 -7.48
N PRO A 17 25.75 3.03 -8.45
CA PRO A 17 26.84 3.97 -8.70
C PRO A 17 27.01 5.00 -7.58
N ASP A 18 25.91 5.41 -6.95
CA ASP A 18 25.90 6.35 -5.83
C ASP A 18 25.10 5.76 -4.66
N LEU A 19 25.82 5.16 -3.70
CA LEU A 19 25.20 4.63 -2.47
C LEU A 19 24.66 5.75 -1.57
N SER A 20 25.22 6.96 -1.65
CA SER A 20 24.82 8.09 -0.80
C SER A 20 23.44 8.64 -1.19
N ALA A 21 23.05 8.51 -2.46
CA ALA A 21 21.72 8.85 -2.95
C ALA A 21 20.59 8.11 -2.20
N GLN A 22 20.90 6.96 -1.59
CA GLN A 22 19.94 6.12 -0.88
C GLN A 22 20.19 6.03 0.63
N ALA A 23 20.99 6.94 1.19
CA ALA A 23 21.24 6.97 2.62
C ALA A 23 19.98 7.39 3.39
N PHE A 24 19.48 6.51 4.26
CA PHE A 24 18.37 6.81 5.17
C PHE A 24 18.87 7.60 6.38
N ARG A 25 18.02 8.50 6.88
CA ARG A 25 18.30 9.18 8.15
C ARG A 25 17.79 8.32 9.31
N PRO A 26 18.53 8.25 10.43
CA PRO A 26 18.12 7.47 11.58
C PRO A 26 16.82 8.03 12.16
N LEU A 27 15.83 7.17 12.33
CA LEU A 27 14.56 7.51 12.95
C LEU A 27 14.67 7.38 14.47
N GLU A 28 14.51 8.48 15.20
CA GLU A 28 14.34 8.43 16.65
C GLU A 28 12.90 8.02 16.96
N ILE A 29 12.72 6.77 17.37
CA ILE A 29 11.40 6.25 17.76
C ILE A 29 11.18 6.58 19.24
N PRO A 30 10.16 7.37 19.60
CA PRO A 30 9.87 7.66 20.99
C PRO A 30 9.43 6.37 21.70
N ILE A 31 9.85 6.22 22.96
CA ILE A 31 9.40 5.11 23.81
C ILE A 31 7.88 5.25 23.98
N PRO A 32 7.07 4.22 23.63
CA PRO A 32 5.64 4.30 23.81
C PRO A 32 5.28 4.36 25.29
N PRO A 33 4.19 5.06 25.67
CA PRO A 33 3.70 5.02 27.05
C PRO A 33 3.32 3.57 27.42
N PRO A 34 3.39 3.22 28.72
CA PRO A 34 2.96 1.90 29.18
C PRO A 34 1.48 1.68 28.90
N LEU A 35 1.10 0.43 28.65
CA LEU A 35 -0.30 0.07 28.45
C LEU A 35 -1.11 0.24 29.75
N PRO A 36 -2.39 0.67 29.67
CA PRO A 36 -3.26 0.72 30.83
C PRO A 36 -3.51 -0.69 31.36
N LYS A 37 -3.37 -0.87 32.67
CA LYS A 37 -3.67 -2.15 33.33
C LYS A 37 -5.17 -2.43 33.41
N ASN A 38 -5.96 -1.35 33.51
CA ASN A 38 -7.42 -1.38 33.55
C ASN A 38 -7.92 -0.52 32.37
N PRO A 39 -8.04 -1.09 31.16
CA PRO A 39 -8.54 -0.34 30.01
C PRO A 39 -10.00 0.09 30.26
N PRO A 40 -10.39 1.29 29.80
CA PRO A 40 -11.79 1.68 29.85
C PRO A 40 -12.61 0.83 28.86
N PRO A 41 -13.91 0.59 29.11
CA PRO A 41 -14.78 -0.11 28.18
C PRO A 41 -14.77 0.56 26.81
N PHE A 42 -14.62 -0.19 25.72
CA PHE A 42 -14.42 0.42 24.41
C PHE A 42 -15.58 1.31 23.94
N GLN A 43 -16.80 1.08 24.42
CA GLN A 43 -17.97 1.91 24.11
C GLN A 43 -17.86 3.33 24.70
N SER A 44 -17.02 3.51 25.71
CA SER A 44 -16.78 4.80 26.36
C SER A 44 -15.61 5.58 25.75
N LEU A 45 -14.90 4.98 24.78
CA LEU A 45 -13.76 5.61 24.15
C LEU A 45 -14.18 6.72 23.18
N HIS A 46 -13.29 7.68 22.98
CA HIS A 46 -13.50 8.79 22.06
C HIS A 46 -13.17 8.37 20.63
N PHE A 47 -14.21 8.16 19.82
CA PHE A 47 -14.10 7.83 18.40
C PHE A 47 -13.84 9.08 17.56
N ASP A 48 -13.29 8.90 16.36
CA ASP A 48 -13.09 9.96 15.39
C ASP A 48 -13.42 9.48 13.97
N ASP A 49 -13.23 10.36 12.99
CA ASP A 49 -13.51 10.06 11.58
C ASP A 49 -12.63 8.90 11.04
N ARG A 50 -11.47 8.63 11.66
CA ARG A 50 -10.54 7.57 11.24
C ARG A 50 -11.02 6.21 11.71
N ILE A 51 -11.38 6.09 13.00
CA ILE A 51 -11.93 4.87 13.58
C ILE A 51 -13.30 5.20 14.18
N THR A 52 -14.34 4.89 13.41
CA THR A 52 -15.73 4.92 13.87
C THR A 52 -16.07 3.62 14.63
N PRO A 53 -17.15 3.59 15.42
CA PRO A 53 -17.59 2.36 16.09
C PRO A 53 -17.80 1.19 15.13
N GLU A 54 -18.34 1.44 13.93
CA GLU A 54 -18.57 0.42 12.91
C GLU A 54 -17.25 -0.16 12.40
N ARG A 55 -16.27 0.71 12.13
CA ARG A 55 -14.93 0.31 11.70
C ARG A 55 -14.21 -0.50 12.77
N LEU A 56 -14.31 -0.09 14.04
CA LEU A 56 -13.76 -0.84 15.16
C LEU A 56 -14.43 -2.22 15.28
N ASN A 57 -15.76 -2.29 15.18
CA ASN A 57 -16.49 -3.56 15.24
C ASN A 57 -16.07 -4.53 14.14
N VAL A 58 -15.80 -4.04 12.92
CA VAL A 58 -15.26 -4.89 11.83
C VAL A 58 -13.90 -5.48 12.21
N ILE A 59 -13.03 -4.70 12.87
CA ILE A 59 -11.73 -5.19 13.33
C ILE A 59 -11.92 -6.22 14.45
N LEU A 60 -12.74 -5.90 15.46
CA LEU A 60 -12.97 -6.79 16.59
C LEU A 60 -13.67 -8.11 16.17
N ALA A 61 -14.54 -8.08 15.15
CA ALA A 61 -15.17 -9.28 14.61
C ALA A 61 -14.20 -10.27 13.94
N THR A 62 -12.93 -9.87 13.71
CA THR A 62 -11.89 -10.81 13.24
C THR A 62 -11.31 -11.67 14.37
N ILE A 63 -11.56 -11.28 15.62
CA ILE A 63 -11.13 -12.01 16.81
C ILE A 63 -12.08 -13.20 16.99
N PRO A 64 -11.56 -14.44 17.05
CA PRO A 64 -12.42 -15.61 17.29
C PRO A 64 -13.15 -15.53 18.63
N ASP A 65 -14.33 -16.13 18.70
CA ASP A 65 -15.08 -16.26 19.94
C ASP A 65 -14.24 -16.97 21.01
N ASP A 66 -14.37 -16.53 22.26
CA ASP A 66 -13.65 -17.03 23.43
C ASP A 66 -12.10 -16.97 23.35
N PHE A 67 -11.53 -16.28 22.35
CA PHE A 67 -10.07 -16.15 22.23
C PHE A 67 -9.48 -15.12 23.19
N LEU A 68 -10.20 -14.01 23.44
CA LEU A 68 -9.77 -12.93 24.32
C LEU A 68 -10.78 -12.70 25.43
N SER A 69 -10.28 -12.31 26.60
CA SER A 69 -11.14 -11.80 27.67
C SER A 69 -11.74 -10.44 27.28
N LYS A 70 -12.79 -10.04 27.98
CA LYS A 70 -13.42 -8.73 27.77
C LYS A 70 -12.41 -7.59 27.96
N GLU A 71 -11.58 -7.69 28.99
CA GLU A 71 -10.54 -6.71 29.30
C GLU A 71 -9.48 -6.63 28.21
N GLU A 72 -9.12 -7.76 27.60
CA GLU A 72 -8.18 -7.80 26.47
C GLU A 72 -8.77 -7.17 25.21
N VAL A 73 -10.06 -7.38 24.94
CA VAL A 73 -10.77 -6.70 23.84
C VAL A 73 -10.82 -5.19 24.06
N ASP A 74 -11.14 -4.76 25.28
CA ASP A 74 -11.13 -3.34 25.66
C ASP A 74 -9.72 -2.72 25.51
N LEU A 75 -8.67 -3.48 25.87
CA LEU A 75 -7.28 -3.06 25.68
C LEU A 75 -6.91 -2.92 24.19
N ILE A 76 -7.30 -3.88 23.34
CA ILE A 76 -7.04 -3.81 21.90
C ILE A 76 -7.74 -2.60 21.29
N ALA A 77 -9.01 -2.37 21.65
CA ALA A 77 -9.76 -1.21 21.17
C ALA A 77 -9.09 0.11 21.58
N PHE A 78 -8.63 0.20 22.83
CA PHE A 78 -7.84 1.33 23.32
C PHE A 78 -6.58 1.55 22.47
N VAL A 79 -5.78 0.50 22.24
CA VAL A 79 -4.54 0.60 21.44
C VAL A 79 -4.82 1.02 20.00
N ILE A 80 -5.86 0.46 19.37
CA ILE A 80 -6.25 0.82 18.00
C ILE A 80 -6.62 2.30 17.92
N LEU A 81 -7.39 2.82 18.88
CA LEU A 81 -7.80 4.23 18.88
C LEU A 81 -6.62 5.18 19.17
N GLU A 82 -5.75 4.84 20.11
CA GLU A 82 -4.51 5.58 20.38
C GLU A 82 -3.56 5.59 19.18
N ARG A 83 -3.55 4.52 18.39
CA ARG A 83 -2.69 4.36 17.20
C ARG A 83 -3.44 4.43 15.88
N ARG A 84 -4.62 5.04 15.85
CA ARG A 84 -5.56 5.01 14.72
C ARG A 84 -4.98 5.46 13.37
N LEU A 85 -4.00 6.37 13.38
CA LEU A 85 -3.33 6.84 12.16
C LEU A 85 -2.43 5.76 11.53
N ALA A 86 -2.03 4.74 12.28
CA ALA A 86 -1.27 3.60 11.77
C ALA A 86 -2.15 2.60 11.02
N VAL A 87 -3.48 2.65 11.20
CA VAL A 87 -4.43 1.78 10.51
C VAL A 87 -4.96 2.49 9.27
N ALA A 88 -4.92 1.81 8.13
CA ALA A 88 -5.53 2.27 6.89
C ALA A 88 -6.68 1.31 6.52
N ILE A 89 -7.89 1.85 6.42
CA ILE A 89 -9.09 1.10 6.03
C ILE A 89 -9.34 1.23 4.53
N THR A 90 -8.98 2.38 3.95
CA THR A 90 -9.06 2.63 2.51
C THR A 90 -7.69 3.01 1.95
N ASP A 91 -7.52 2.92 0.62
CA ASP A 91 -6.28 3.33 -0.04
C ASP A 91 -5.96 4.83 0.14
N HIS A 92 -6.98 5.66 0.38
CA HIS A 92 -6.82 7.09 0.68
C HIS A 92 -6.17 7.35 2.04
N GLU A 93 -6.26 6.37 2.93
CA GLU A 93 -5.74 6.44 4.28
C GLU A 93 -4.33 5.86 4.39
N ARG A 94 -3.75 5.40 3.28
CA ARG A 94 -2.41 4.78 3.25
C ARG A 94 -1.33 5.73 3.76
N GLY A 95 -0.38 5.18 4.49
CA GLY A 95 0.84 5.89 4.83
C GLY A 95 1.72 6.13 3.60
N THR A 96 2.51 7.21 3.63
CA THR A 96 3.62 7.44 2.71
C THR A 96 4.90 7.66 3.52
N PHE A 97 6.04 7.26 2.95
CA PHE A 97 7.31 7.53 3.61
C PHE A 97 7.62 9.02 3.56
N SER A 98 8.00 9.58 4.71
CA SER A 98 8.42 10.97 4.77
C SER A 98 9.77 11.14 4.09
N ARG A 99 9.86 12.10 3.16
CA ARG A 99 11.10 12.50 2.47
C ARG A 99 12.19 13.00 3.42
N LEU A 100 11.83 13.36 4.66
CA LEU A 100 12.79 13.72 5.70
C LEU A 100 13.69 12.53 6.06
N TRP A 101 13.11 11.34 6.15
CA TRP A 101 13.80 10.13 6.60
C TRP A 101 14.19 9.20 5.45
N PHE A 102 13.34 9.16 4.42
CA PHE A 102 13.49 8.32 3.25
C PHE A 102 13.51 9.21 1.99
N PRO A 103 14.70 9.60 1.50
CA PRO A 103 14.77 10.39 0.27
C PRO A 103 14.21 9.61 -0.93
N ASP A 104 13.77 10.35 -1.95
CA ASP A 104 13.24 9.76 -3.18
C ASP A 104 14.28 8.82 -3.82
N TYR A 105 13.85 7.60 -4.15
CA TYR A 105 14.73 6.58 -4.70
C TYR A 105 15.18 6.95 -6.12
N LYS A 106 16.49 7.00 -6.36
CA LYS A 106 17.05 7.21 -7.70
C LYS A 106 17.34 5.87 -8.35
N ILE A 107 16.62 5.54 -9.42
CA ILE A 107 16.85 4.31 -10.18
C ILE A 107 18.09 4.51 -11.08
N PRO A 108 19.21 3.80 -10.85
CA PRO A 108 20.35 3.89 -11.73
C PRO A 108 20.02 3.26 -13.08
N VAL A 109 20.42 3.94 -14.15
CA VAL A 109 20.25 3.45 -15.52
C VAL A 109 21.61 3.36 -16.21
N ILE A 110 21.76 2.37 -17.08
CA ILE A 110 22.84 2.32 -18.07
C ILE A 110 22.39 2.99 -19.36
N GLU A 111 23.30 3.23 -20.30
CA GLU A 111 22.92 3.73 -21.62
C GLU A 111 21.96 2.74 -22.31
N HIS A 112 20.77 3.21 -22.67
CA HIS A 112 19.77 2.43 -23.39
C HIS A 112 18.76 3.33 -24.11
N THR A 113 18.06 2.76 -25.07
CA THR A 113 16.90 3.41 -25.70
C THR A 113 15.66 3.15 -24.84
N PRO A 114 14.88 4.18 -24.46
CA PRO A 114 13.58 4.00 -23.83
C PRO A 114 12.67 3.12 -24.68
N TRP A 115 11.86 2.27 -24.06
CA TRP A 115 10.94 1.40 -24.79
C TRP A 115 9.51 1.93 -24.76
N GLN A 116 8.83 1.79 -25.89
CA GLN A 116 7.40 2.02 -25.99
C GLN A 116 6.71 0.77 -26.51
N GLN A 117 5.94 0.12 -25.65
CA GLN A 117 5.13 -1.03 -26.02
C GLN A 117 3.70 -0.58 -26.32
N ALA A 118 3.09 -1.10 -27.38
CA ALA A 118 1.66 -0.89 -27.63
C ALA A 118 0.83 -1.51 -26.48
N PRO A 119 -0.20 -0.80 -25.97
CA PRO A 119 -1.03 -1.29 -24.87
C PRO A 119 -1.82 -2.54 -25.29
N ILE A 120 -2.12 -3.40 -24.31
CA ILE A 120 -2.99 -4.56 -24.52
C ILE A 120 -4.44 -4.06 -24.43
N PRO A 121 -5.31 -4.36 -25.42
CA PRO A 121 -6.71 -3.99 -25.33
C PRO A 121 -7.38 -4.62 -24.10
N ILE A 122 -8.10 -3.80 -23.32
CA ILE A 122 -8.86 -4.27 -22.16
C ILE A 122 -10.20 -4.83 -22.65
N PRO A 123 -10.56 -6.08 -22.28
CA PRO A 123 -11.86 -6.66 -22.64
C PRO A 123 -13.04 -5.79 -22.17
N PHE A 124 -14.05 -5.64 -23.01
CA PHE A 124 -15.22 -4.79 -22.73
C PHE A 124 -15.89 -5.12 -21.40
N ALA A 125 -16.09 -6.42 -21.12
CA ALA A 125 -16.70 -6.91 -19.88
C ALA A 125 -15.95 -6.49 -18.60
N SER A 126 -14.65 -6.20 -18.69
CA SER A 126 -13.80 -5.80 -17.56
C SER A 126 -13.54 -4.30 -17.47
N ARG A 127 -14.01 -3.52 -18.47
CA ARG A 127 -13.59 -2.12 -18.64
C ARG A 127 -14.02 -1.23 -17.48
N SER A 128 -15.26 -1.35 -17.00
CA SER A 128 -15.76 -0.57 -15.85
C SER A 128 -14.90 -0.84 -14.61
N ARG A 129 -14.69 -2.11 -14.27
CA ARG A 129 -13.90 -2.51 -13.11
C ARG A 129 -12.45 -2.02 -13.18
N VAL A 130 -11.84 -2.08 -14.36
CA VAL A 130 -10.48 -1.54 -14.57
C VAL A 130 -10.44 -0.02 -14.41
N THR A 131 -11.43 0.70 -14.95
CA THR A 131 -11.57 2.15 -14.74
C THR A 131 -11.69 2.49 -13.26
N ASP A 132 -12.51 1.76 -12.49
CA ASP A 132 -12.67 2.02 -11.05
C ASP A 132 -11.35 1.84 -10.28
N ILE A 133 -10.58 0.79 -10.60
CA ILE A 133 -9.26 0.55 -10.00
C ILE A 133 -8.31 1.70 -10.31
N LEU A 134 -8.27 2.15 -11.57
CA LEU A 134 -7.40 3.26 -11.98
C LEU A 134 -7.83 4.56 -11.32
N THR A 135 -9.12 4.89 -11.32
CA THR A 135 -9.66 6.08 -10.66
C THR A 135 -9.30 6.10 -9.19
N ASN A 136 -9.51 5.00 -8.46
CA ASN A 136 -9.13 4.89 -7.05
C ASN A 136 -7.61 5.06 -6.84
N ALA A 137 -6.78 4.51 -7.75
CA ALA A 137 -5.33 4.68 -7.67
C ALA A 137 -4.89 6.14 -7.92
N PHE A 138 -5.56 6.87 -8.82
CA PHE A 138 -5.29 8.31 -9.03
C PHE A 138 -5.78 9.15 -7.84
N THR A 139 -7.00 8.92 -7.35
CA THR A 139 -7.58 9.72 -6.26
C THR A 139 -6.91 9.45 -4.91
N SER A 140 -6.34 8.26 -4.68
CA SER A 140 -5.48 7.95 -3.53
C SER A 140 -4.02 8.41 -3.70
N GLY A 141 -3.69 9.07 -4.81
CA GLY A 141 -2.35 9.56 -5.13
C GLY A 141 -1.32 8.46 -5.37
N LYS A 142 -1.76 7.22 -5.63
CA LYS A 142 -0.86 6.11 -5.97
C LYS A 142 -0.31 6.26 -7.39
N TYR A 143 -1.14 6.73 -8.30
CA TYR A 143 -0.76 7.06 -9.67
C TYR A 143 -0.86 8.55 -9.92
N GLU A 144 0.00 9.04 -10.80
CA GLU A 144 0.03 10.41 -11.28
C GLU A 144 0.06 10.45 -12.81
N PRO A 145 -0.58 11.42 -13.45
CA PRO A 145 -0.43 11.64 -14.89
C PRO A 145 1.02 11.99 -15.21
N ALA A 146 1.59 11.33 -16.23
CA ALA A 146 2.96 11.58 -16.65
C ALA A 146 3.10 11.51 -18.17
N CYS A 147 4.04 12.30 -18.71
CA CYS A 147 4.53 12.16 -20.08
C CYS A 147 5.89 11.46 -20.01
N SER A 148 5.98 10.23 -20.52
CA SER A 148 7.19 9.42 -20.42
C SER A 148 7.57 8.80 -21.76
N SER A 149 8.87 8.72 -22.00
CA SER A 149 9.45 7.95 -23.10
C SER A 149 9.39 6.44 -22.87
N TYR A 150 9.11 6.00 -21.63
CA TYR A 150 8.90 4.61 -21.24
C TYR A 150 7.41 4.27 -21.20
N ARG A 151 7.02 3.18 -21.86
CA ARG A 151 5.67 2.61 -21.74
C ARG A 151 5.70 1.09 -21.80
N SER A 152 5.26 0.46 -20.72
CA SER A 152 5.09 -0.99 -20.61
C SER A 152 3.64 -1.41 -20.81
N ARG A 153 3.41 -2.67 -21.19
CA ARG A 153 2.07 -3.26 -21.27
C ARG A 153 1.51 -3.53 -19.87
N VAL A 154 0.23 -3.21 -19.69
CA VAL A 154 -0.56 -3.55 -18.50
C VAL A 154 -1.75 -4.39 -18.95
N PHE A 155 -2.15 -5.37 -18.14
CA PHE A 155 -3.34 -6.17 -18.37
C PHE A 155 -3.97 -6.56 -17.03
N PRO A 156 -5.31 -6.59 -16.93
CA PRO A 156 -5.98 -7.01 -15.70
C PRO A 156 -5.79 -8.51 -15.45
N VAL A 157 -5.61 -8.87 -14.18
CA VAL A 157 -5.50 -10.25 -13.70
C VAL A 157 -6.61 -10.53 -12.71
N ALA A 158 -7.32 -11.65 -12.88
CA ALA A 158 -8.35 -12.08 -11.96
C ALA A 158 -7.77 -12.43 -10.57
N LYS A 159 -8.48 -12.04 -9.51
CA LYS A 159 -8.20 -12.46 -8.13
C LYS A 159 -8.99 -13.74 -7.79
N LYS A 160 -8.77 -14.26 -6.58
CA LYS A 160 -9.50 -15.42 -6.04
C LYS A 160 -11.01 -15.18 -6.00
N ASN A 161 -11.42 -13.96 -5.65
CA ASN A 161 -12.83 -13.60 -5.59
C ASN A 161 -13.37 -13.42 -7.02
N PRO A 162 -14.50 -14.06 -7.37
CA PRO A 162 -15.10 -13.91 -8.69
C PRO A 162 -15.39 -12.44 -9.02
N GLY A 163 -15.02 -12.01 -10.23
CA GLY A 163 -15.24 -10.63 -10.69
C GLY A 163 -14.22 -9.59 -10.21
N ASP A 164 -13.37 -9.93 -9.24
CA ASP A 164 -12.31 -9.03 -8.80
C ASP A 164 -11.08 -9.08 -9.70
N LEU A 165 -10.53 -7.91 -9.99
CA LEU A 165 -9.36 -7.72 -10.83
C LEU A 165 -8.24 -7.00 -10.07
N ARG A 166 -7.00 -7.16 -10.54
CA ARG A 166 -5.84 -6.33 -10.20
C ARG A 166 -5.12 -5.90 -11.48
N LEU A 167 -4.47 -4.75 -11.40
CA LEU A 167 -3.56 -4.21 -12.42
C LEU A 167 -2.13 -4.25 -11.90
#